data_AF-A0A1J7B9U5-F1
#
_entry.id   AF-A0A1J7B9U5-F1
#
_cell.length_a   1.000
_cell.length_b   1.000
_cell.length_c   1.000
_cell.angle_alpha   90.00
_cell.angle_beta   90.00
_cell.angle_gamma   90.00
#
_symmetry.space_group_name_H-M   'P 1'
#
loop_
_entity.id
_entity.type
_entity.pdbx_description
1 polymer ?
#
loop_
_entity_poly.entity_id
_entity_poly.type
_entity_poly.pdbx_seq_one_letter_code
_entity_poly.pdbx_strand_id
1 'polypeptide(L)'
;MHHVVHRRAVLSAAAGLAGAAGLVSAAGCSSAPRKRRPQAAADVSPSAEAGVKRRGAAAAEALVARYDATLRAHPPVRAAVAPLRAEAARHAKAFGGRVPAATASVSASASASASASPPAGGGTRPAVPADPKAALRALASQAQSASDARLADVGPAGPQLARLTASVAASWAGHAELLGKAAQ
;
A
#
# COMPACT_ATOMS: atom_id res chain seq x y z
N MET A 1 1.33 -27.73 -45.72
CA MET A 1 0.03 -27.35 -45.12
C MET A 1 0.31 -26.24 -44.12
N HIS A 2 0.49 -24.98 -44.58
CA HIS A 2 -0.51 -23.89 -44.55
C HIS A 2 -1.17 -23.78 -43.16
N HIS A 3 -1.02 -22.72 -42.33
CA HIS A 3 -1.00 -21.25 -42.53
C HIS A 3 -0.05 -20.57 -41.50
N VAL A 4 0.78 -19.54 -41.79
CA VAL A 4 0.50 -18.07 -41.89
C VAL A 4 -0.35 -17.56 -40.71
N VAL A 5 0.05 -16.61 -39.85
CA VAL A 5 -0.01 -15.14 -40.07
C VAL A 5 0.96 -14.36 -39.16
N HIS A 6 1.87 -13.58 -39.77
CA HIS A 6 2.47 -12.37 -39.20
C HIS A 6 1.48 -11.21 -39.31
N ARG A 7 1.25 -10.40 -38.26
CA ARG A 7 0.94 -8.95 -38.38
C ARG A 7 1.40 -8.14 -37.16
N ARG A 8 2.54 -7.45 -37.34
CA ARG A 8 2.88 -6.17 -36.68
C ARG A 8 2.02 -5.07 -37.30
N ALA A 9 1.41 -4.21 -36.50
CA ALA A 9 0.80 -2.93 -36.92
C ALA A 9 0.76 -2.04 -35.66
N VAL A 10 1.71 -1.14 -35.41
CA VAL A 10 1.84 0.22 -35.95
C VAL A 10 0.49 0.95 -36.00
N LEU A 11 0.12 1.58 -34.89
CA LEU A 11 -0.95 2.58 -34.84
C LEU A 11 -0.33 3.93 -35.20
N SER A 12 -0.67 4.43 -36.38
CA SER A 12 -0.33 5.77 -36.82
C SER A 12 -1.55 6.41 -37.50
N ALA A 13 -1.98 7.53 -36.92
CA ALA A 13 -2.55 8.75 -37.50
C ALA A 13 -3.84 8.62 -38.35
N ALA A 14 -4.91 9.34 -38.03
CA ALA A 14 -5.26 10.73 -38.46
C ALA A 14 -6.63 10.66 -39.17
N ALA A 15 -7.49 11.65 -39.35
CA ALA A 15 -7.72 13.02 -38.88
C ALA A 15 -9.04 13.48 -39.56
N GLY A 16 -9.64 14.59 -39.12
CA GLY A 16 -10.72 15.32 -39.82
C GLY A 16 -11.78 15.80 -38.84
N LEU A 17 -11.82 17.03 -38.30
CA LEU A 17 -11.65 18.41 -38.79
C LEU A 17 -12.92 19.04 -39.42
N ALA A 18 -13.67 19.75 -38.58
CA ALA A 18 -14.45 20.97 -38.89
C ALA A 18 -14.82 21.60 -37.53
N GLY A 19 -14.52 22.84 -37.16
CA GLY A 19 -14.07 24.02 -37.89
C GLY A 19 -14.95 25.20 -37.47
N ALA A 20 -14.49 26.03 -36.52
CA ALA A 20 -14.94 27.42 -36.36
C ALA A 20 -13.92 28.20 -35.51
N ALA A 21 -13.57 29.38 -36.03
CA ALA A 21 -12.44 30.22 -35.65
C ALA A 21 -12.60 30.91 -34.28
N GLY A 22 -11.48 31.22 -33.65
CA GLY A 22 -11.44 32.02 -32.42
C GLY A 22 -10.01 32.35 -31.96
N LEU A 23 -9.36 33.26 -32.68
CA LEU A 23 -8.29 34.20 -32.30
C LEU A 23 -7.29 33.81 -31.19
N VAL A 24 -6.01 33.83 -31.57
CA VAL A 24 -4.86 34.06 -30.68
C VAL A 24 -5.05 35.34 -29.88
N SER A 25 -4.81 35.27 -28.58
CA SER A 25 -4.31 36.38 -27.78
C SER A 25 -3.39 35.84 -26.70
N ALA A 26 -2.09 35.99 -26.92
CA ALA A 26 -1.13 36.10 -25.83
C ALA A 26 -1.27 37.51 -25.26
N ALA A 27 -2.09 37.65 -24.23
CA ALA A 27 -2.21 38.87 -23.45
C ALA A 27 -2.80 38.53 -22.08
N GLY A 28 -2.22 39.13 -21.04
CA GLY A 28 -3.01 39.49 -19.88
C GLY A 28 -3.16 38.43 -18.80
N CYS A 29 -2.33 38.59 -17.77
CA CYS A 29 -2.78 38.38 -16.40
C CYS A 29 -4.16 39.07 -16.19
N SER A 30 -5.05 38.39 -15.47
CA SER A 30 -6.41 38.81 -15.04
C SER A 30 -7.59 38.40 -15.93
N SER A 31 -8.31 37.38 -15.47
CA SER A 31 -9.77 37.32 -15.62
C SER A 31 -10.38 36.85 -14.30
N ALA A 32 -11.23 37.72 -13.77
CA ALA A 32 -11.82 37.66 -12.44
C ALA A 32 -12.73 36.42 -12.22
N PRO A 33 -12.87 35.97 -10.95
CA PRO A 33 -13.50 34.71 -10.64
C PRO A 33 -15.01 34.74 -10.86
N ARG A 34 -15.54 33.73 -11.57
CA ARG A 34 -16.94 33.31 -11.38
C ARG A 34 -17.11 33.03 -9.89
N LYS A 35 -18.04 33.73 -9.24
CA LYS A 35 -18.50 33.42 -7.88
C LYS A 35 -19.22 32.06 -7.89
N ARG A 36 -18.44 30.97 -8.01
CA ARG A 36 -18.83 29.70 -7.40
C ARG A 36 -18.85 30.01 -5.92
N ARG A 37 -20.05 29.98 -5.34
CA ARG A 37 -20.26 29.84 -3.90
C ARG A 37 -19.19 28.85 -3.40
N PRO A 38 -18.33 29.22 -2.43
CA PRO A 38 -17.42 28.24 -1.87
C PRO A 38 -18.31 27.13 -1.35
N GLN A 39 -18.32 26.02 -2.06
CA GLN A 39 -18.80 24.77 -1.53
C GLN A 39 -17.77 24.52 -0.45
N ALA A 40 -18.12 24.90 0.79
CA ALA A 40 -17.29 24.69 1.95
C ALA A 40 -16.79 23.27 1.81
N ALA A 41 -15.49 23.12 1.55
CA ALA A 41 -14.85 21.83 1.71
C ALA A 41 -15.28 21.41 3.11
N ALA A 42 -16.09 20.36 3.21
CA ALA A 42 -16.58 19.92 4.51
C ALA A 42 -15.34 19.81 5.39
N ASP A 43 -15.25 20.66 6.41
CA ASP A 43 -14.03 20.80 7.20
C ASP A 43 -13.79 19.44 7.83
N VAL A 44 -12.84 18.69 7.27
CA VAL A 44 -12.47 17.38 7.79
C VAL A 44 -11.94 17.64 9.19
N SER A 45 -12.58 17.04 10.19
CA SER A 45 -12.17 17.24 11.58
C SER A 45 -10.71 16.78 11.76
N PRO A 46 -9.85 17.56 12.45
CA PRO A 46 -8.49 17.14 12.79
C PRO A 46 -8.42 15.77 13.49
N SER A 47 -9.46 15.43 14.26
CA SER A 47 -9.60 14.13 14.92
C SER A 47 -9.79 12.98 13.92
N ALA A 48 -10.55 13.20 12.84
CA ALA A 48 -10.75 12.23 11.77
C ALA A 48 -9.43 11.95 11.03
N GLU A 49 -8.67 13.00 10.68
CA GLU A 49 -7.36 12.84 10.04
C GLU A 49 -6.35 12.13 10.93
N ALA A 50 -6.32 12.45 12.24
CA ALA A 50 -5.49 11.75 13.20
C ALA A 50 -5.88 10.26 13.30
N GLY A 51 -7.18 9.95 13.20
CA GLY A 51 -7.69 8.59 13.10
C GLY A 51 -7.17 7.84 11.87
N VAL A 52 -7.22 8.47 10.70
CA VAL A 52 -6.71 7.89 9.44
C VAL A 52 -5.20 7.62 9.55
N LYS A 53 -4.42 8.58 10.05
CA LYS A 53 -2.96 8.40 10.26
C LYS A 53 -2.66 7.23 11.19
N ARG A 54 -3.34 7.16 12.35
CA ARG A 54 -3.15 6.08 13.33
C ARG A 54 -3.49 4.72 12.73
N ARG A 55 -4.62 4.59 12.03
CA ARG A 55 -4.99 3.34 11.34
C ARG A 55 -3.98 2.99 10.25
N GLY A 56 -3.53 3.98 9.48
CA GLY A 56 -2.49 3.87 8.45
C GLY A 56 -1.20 3.25 8.99
N ALA A 57 -0.66 3.85 10.05
CA ALA A 57 0.54 3.38 10.75
C ALA A 57 0.36 1.94 11.27
N ALA A 58 -0.73 1.67 12.00
CA ALA A 58 -0.98 0.36 12.59
C ALA A 58 -1.08 -0.76 11.55
N ALA A 59 -1.70 -0.51 10.39
CA ALA A 59 -1.77 -1.52 9.33
C ALA A 59 -0.40 -1.77 8.68
N ALA A 60 0.39 -0.73 8.45
CA ALA A 60 1.73 -0.86 7.90
C ALA A 60 2.66 -1.65 8.85
N GLU A 61 2.59 -1.36 10.15
CA GLU A 61 3.32 -2.09 11.19
C GLU A 61 2.89 -3.56 11.28
N ALA A 62 1.58 -3.83 11.23
CA ALA A 62 1.05 -5.19 11.21
C ALA A 62 1.53 -5.97 9.97
N LEU A 63 1.60 -5.33 8.81
CA LEU A 63 2.09 -5.95 7.59
C LEU A 63 3.60 -6.26 7.69
N VAL A 64 4.40 -5.35 8.26
CA VAL A 64 5.81 -5.62 8.55
C VAL A 64 5.97 -6.81 9.49
N ALA A 65 5.19 -6.88 10.57
CA ALA A 65 5.27 -7.98 11.53
C ALA A 65 4.97 -9.33 10.87
N ARG A 66 4.02 -9.37 9.94
CA ARG A 66 3.68 -10.56 9.14
C ARG A 66 4.82 -10.93 8.19
N TYR A 67 5.40 -9.96 7.47
CA TYR A 67 6.55 -10.22 6.62
C TYR A 67 7.74 -10.75 7.42
N ASP A 68 8.04 -10.16 8.59
CA ASP A 68 9.12 -10.62 9.47
C ASP A 68 8.85 -12.05 10.00
N ALA A 69 7.60 -12.39 10.30
CA ALA A 69 7.22 -13.74 10.69
C ALA A 69 7.41 -14.76 9.55
N THR A 70 7.02 -14.42 8.33
CA THR A 70 7.23 -15.27 7.15
C THR A 70 8.70 -15.42 6.81
N LEU A 71 9.49 -14.34 6.87
CA LEU A 71 10.94 -14.38 6.64
C LEU A 71 11.66 -15.28 7.64
N ARG A 72 11.20 -15.33 8.90
CA ARG A 72 11.73 -16.26 9.92
C ARG A 72 11.34 -17.71 9.66
N ALA A 73 10.12 -17.97 9.21
CA ALA A 73 9.61 -19.32 8.97
C ALA A 73 10.14 -19.92 7.65
N HIS A 74 10.33 -19.09 6.64
CA HIS A 74 10.61 -19.50 5.26
C HIS A 74 11.81 -18.74 4.67
N PRO A 75 13.06 -19.08 5.05
CA PRO A 75 14.24 -18.42 4.49
C PRO A 75 14.31 -18.38 2.95
N PRO A 76 13.87 -19.40 2.19
CA PRO A 76 13.90 -19.37 0.72
C PRO A 76 13.07 -18.26 0.08
N VAL A 77 12.02 -17.73 0.72
CA VAL A 77 11.18 -16.66 0.14
C VAL A 77 11.76 -15.25 0.34
N ARG A 78 12.94 -15.14 0.98
CA ARG A 78 13.53 -13.86 1.38
C ARG A 78 13.71 -12.89 0.22
N ALA A 79 14.15 -13.37 -0.94
CA ALA A 79 14.35 -12.53 -2.13
C ALA A 79 13.05 -11.83 -2.57
N ALA A 80 11.91 -12.50 -2.46
CA ALA A 80 10.60 -11.95 -2.81
C ALA A 80 10.06 -11.01 -1.71
N VAL A 81 10.22 -11.37 -0.43
CA VAL A 81 9.52 -10.69 0.68
C VAL A 81 10.30 -9.52 1.28
N ALA A 82 11.64 -9.58 1.32
CA ALA A 82 12.45 -8.55 2.00
C ALA A 82 12.28 -7.12 1.42
N PRO A 83 12.23 -6.92 0.09
CA PRO A 83 11.97 -5.58 -0.47
C PRO A 83 10.60 -5.02 -0.06
N LEU A 84 9.57 -5.87 -0.06
CA LEU A 84 8.20 -5.50 0.32
C LEU A 84 8.11 -5.13 1.80
N ARG A 85 8.85 -5.84 2.65
CA ARG A 85 9.00 -5.50 4.08
C ARG A 85 9.61 -4.12 4.29
N ALA A 86 10.66 -3.80 3.53
CA ALA A 86 11.30 -2.50 3.62
C ALA A 86 10.36 -1.35 3.19
N GLU A 87 9.55 -1.57 2.15
CA GLU A 87 8.55 -0.59 1.71
C GLU A 87 7.43 -0.40 2.75
N ALA A 88 6.89 -1.48 3.30
CA ALA A 88 5.89 -1.38 4.36
C ALA A 88 6.39 -0.62 5.59
N ALA A 89 7.68 -0.75 5.93
CA ALA A 89 8.31 0.03 7.00
C ALA A 89 8.41 1.53 6.66
N ARG A 90 8.64 1.89 5.37
CA ARG A 90 8.59 3.29 4.92
C ARG A 90 7.17 3.85 5.00
N HIS A 91 6.16 3.08 4.61
CA HIS A 91 4.76 3.49 4.74
C HIS A 91 4.34 3.73 6.19
N ALA A 92 4.78 2.88 7.13
CA ALA A 92 4.55 3.09 8.55
C ALA A 92 5.09 4.46 9.00
N LYS A 93 6.32 4.79 8.63
CA LYS A 93 6.93 6.10 8.92
C LYS A 93 6.16 7.26 8.27
N ALA A 94 5.68 7.09 7.04
CA ALA A 94 4.90 8.12 6.34
C ALA A 94 3.59 8.48 7.06
N PHE A 95 2.98 7.52 7.76
CA PHE A 95 1.82 7.77 8.63
C PHE A 95 2.18 8.23 10.05
N GLY A 96 3.47 8.35 10.38
CA GLY A 96 3.96 8.69 11.73
C GLY A 96 4.14 7.49 12.67
N GLY A 97 4.01 6.27 12.15
CA GLY A 97 4.30 5.02 12.87
C GLY A 97 5.79 4.75 13.02
N ARG A 98 6.11 3.69 13.78
CA ARG A 98 7.48 3.28 14.08
C ARG A 98 7.63 1.78 13.89
N VAL A 99 8.62 1.42 13.09
CA VAL A 99 9.00 0.02 12.84
C VAL A 99 10.47 -0.15 13.23
N PRO A 100 10.82 -1.16 14.04
CA PRO A 100 12.21 -1.48 14.34
C PRO A 100 13.02 -1.75 13.06
N ALA A 101 14.26 -1.25 13.03
CA ALA A 101 15.19 -1.54 11.94
C ALA A 101 15.41 -3.06 11.83
N ALA A 102 15.53 -3.57 10.60
CA ALA A 102 15.77 -5.00 10.33
C ALA A 102 17.20 -5.46 10.65
N THR A 103 17.96 -4.71 11.46
CA THR A 103 19.38 -5.01 11.72
C THR A 103 19.54 -6.40 12.31
N ALA A 104 20.53 -7.10 11.77
CA ALA A 104 20.84 -8.51 11.99
C ALA A 104 20.88 -8.90 13.47
N SER A 105 20.35 -10.09 13.75
CA SER A 105 20.57 -10.89 14.96
C SER A 105 20.53 -10.11 16.27
N VAL A 106 19.32 -9.76 16.74
CA VAL A 106 19.09 -9.81 18.18
C VAL A 106 19.08 -11.28 18.56
N SER A 107 20.24 -11.75 19.03
CA SER A 107 20.34 -12.93 19.86
C SER A 107 19.19 -12.88 20.87
N ALA A 108 18.32 -13.88 20.80
CA ALA A 108 17.33 -14.11 21.82
C ALA A 108 18.09 -14.52 23.09
N SER A 109 18.54 -13.53 23.85
CA SER A 109 18.90 -13.70 25.26
C SER A 109 18.04 -12.73 26.07
N ALA A 110 16.73 -12.97 26.03
CA ALA A 110 15.92 -12.71 27.20
C ALA A 110 16.13 -13.93 28.10
N SER A 111 17.05 -13.82 29.05
CA SER A 111 17.12 -14.72 30.19
C SER A 111 15.84 -14.53 31.00
N ALA A 112 14.79 -15.26 30.63
CA ALA A 112 13.60 -15.40 31.44
C ALA A 112 13.84 -16.58 32.38
N SER A 113 14.42 -16.27 33.53
CA SER A 113 14.38 -17.18 34.68
C SER A 113 12.91 -17.49 34.98
N ALA A 114 12.62 -18.79 35.05
CA ALA A 114 11.29 -19.33 35.26
C ALA A 114 10.65 -18.78 36.54
N SER A 115 9.37 -18.44 36.46
CA SER A 115 8.44 -18.64 37.56
C SER A 115 7.05 -18.92 37.00
N ALA A 116 6.49 -20.05 37.44
CA ALA A 116 5.26 -20.63 36.95
C ALA A 116 4.04 -19.79 37.31
N SER A 117 3.22 -19.45 36.31
CA SER A 117 1.77 -19.21 36.40
C SER A 117 1.24 -19.01 34.97
N PRO A 118 0.18 -19.70 34.51
CA PRO A 118 -0.35 -19.50 33.17
C PRO A 118 -1.21 -18.21 33.10
N PRO A 119 -0.88 -17.20 32.27
CA PRO A 119 -1.85 -16.18 31.95
C PRO A 119 -2.78 -16.69 30.83
N ALA A 120 -4.06 -16.84 31.15
CA ALA A 120 -5.12 -16.85 30.17
C ALA A 120 -5.10 -15.51 29.42
N GLY A 121 -4.67 -15.53 28.16
CA GLY A 121 -4.50 -14.33 27.34
C GLY A 121 -3.58 -14.57 26.16
N GLY A 122 -3.84 -15.64 25.40
CA GLY A 122 -3.06 -16.01 24.22
C GLY A 122 -3.16 -14.95 23.14
N GLY A 123 -2.18 -14.05 23.08
CA GLY A 123 -1.84 -13.35 21.86
C GLY A 123 -1.32 -14.39 20.86
N THR A 124 -2.22 -15.01 20.11
CA THR A 124 -1.86 -15.97 19.06
C THR A 124 -1.01 -15.24 18.03
N ARG A 125 0.30 -15.47 18.06
CA ARG A 125 1.21 -15.09 16.97
C ARG A 125 0.55 -15.54 15.66
N PRO A 126 0.54 -14.71 14.60
CA PRO A 126 -0.06 -15.10 13.34
C PRO A 126 0.55 -16.43 12.90
N ALA A 127 -0.29 -17.47 12.80
CA ALA A 127 0.15 -18.77 12.34
C ALA A 127 0.59 -18.61 10.87
N VAL A 128 1.89 -18.75 10.62
CA VAL A 128 2.43 -18.76 9.26
C VAL A 128 2.20 -20.17 8.72
N PRO A 129 1.55 -20.34 7.55
CA PRO A 129 1.39 -21.65 6.94
C PRO A 129 2.75 -22.36 6.78
N ALA A 130 2.77 -23.69 6.99
CA ALA A 130 3.99 -24.49 6.89
C ALA A 130 4.50 -24.65 5.44
N ASP A 131 3.61 -24.56 4.44
CA ASP A 131 3.99 -24.54 3.03
C ASP A 131 4.41 -23.11 2.62
N PRO A 132 5.62 -22.90 2.05
CA PRO A 132 6.08 -21.58 1.63
C PRO A 132 5.14 -20.89 0.62
N LYS A 133 4.56 -21.64 -0.34
CA LYS A 133 3.64 -21.07 -1.32
C LYS A 133 2.32 -20.64 -0.66
N ALA A 134 1.79 -21.43 0.27
CA ALA A 134 0.63 -21.07 1.06
C ALA A 134 0.89 -19.84 1.95
N ALA A 135 2.10 -19.72 2.52
CA ALA A 135 2.49 -18.54 3.29
C ALA A 135 2.52 -17.27 2.41
N LEU A 136 3.03 -17.36 1.18
CA LEU A 136 3.00 -16.25 0.22
C LEU A 136 1.58 -15.88 -0.20
N ARG A 137 0.69 -16.85 -0.48
CA ARG A 137 -0.73 -16.59 -0.76
C ARG A 137 -1.42 -15.91 0.43
N ALA A 138 -1.18 -16.37 1.64
CA ALA A 138 -1.73 -15.75 2.85
C ALA A 138 -1.24 -14.30 3.02
N LEU A 139 0.04 -14.03 2.76
CA LEU A 139 0.56 -12.65 2.75
C LEU A 139 -0.08 -11.79 1.65
N ALA A 140 -0.30 -12.35 0.45
CA ALA A 140 -0.95 -11.64 -0.65
C ALA A 140 -2.36 -11.20 -0.26
N SER A 141 -3.17 -12.11 0.30
CA SER A 141 -4.52 -11.79 0.77
C SER A 141 -4.51 -10.70 1.85
N GLN A 142 -3.54 -10.74 2.78
CA GLN A 142 -3.43 -9.72 3.83
C GLN A 142 -3.02 -8.35 3.28
N ALA A 143 -2.11 -8.30 2.31
CA ALA A 143 -1.76 -7.06 1.64
C ALA A 143 -2.94 -6.47 0.86
N GLN A 144 -3.73 -7.33 0.19
CA GLN A 144 -4.95 -6.91 -0.50
C GLN A 144 -6.00 -6.36 0.48
N SER A 145 -6.30 -7.07 1.56
CA SER A 145 -7.25 -6.58 2.59
C SER A 145 -6.79 -5.26 3.22
N ALA A 146 -5.47 -5.09 3.42
CA ALA A 146 -4.92 -3.83 3.90
C ALA A 146 -5.09 -2.70 2.87
N SER A 147 -4.90 -2.97 1.57
CA SER A 147 -5.17 -2.03 0.49
C SER A 147 -6.65 -1.58 0.50
N ASP A 148 -7.57 -2.53 0.53
CA ASP A 148 -9.01 -2.25 0.49
C ASP A 148 -9.44 -1.41 1.70
N ALA A 149 -8.94 -1.74 2.90
CA ALA A 149 -9.18 -0.96 4.10
C ALA A 149 -8.64 0.48 4.02
N ARG A 150 -7.56 0.71 3.26
CA ARG A 150 -7.03 2.07 3.03
C ARG A 150 -7.85 2.85 2.02
N LEU A 151 -8.36 2.22 0.98
CA LEU A 151 -9.28 2.87 0.06
C LEU A 151 -10.55 3.36 0.79
N ALA A 152 -11.04 2.60 1.78
CA ALA A 152 -12.14 3.03 2.64
C ALA A 152 -11.81 4.25 3.53
N ASP A 153 -10.54 4.48 3.85
CA ASP A 153 -10.07 5.61 4.67
C ASP A 153 -9.81 6.90 3.86
N VAL A 154 -10.01 6.92 2.54
CA VAL A 154 -9.78 8.10 1.68
C VAL A 154 -10.81 9.21 1.91
N GLY A 155 -12.09 8.85 2.04
CA GLY A 155 -13.19 9.81 2.26
C GLY A 155 -13.04 10.73 3.48
N PRO A 156 -12.68 10.21 4.68
CA PRO A 156 -12.50 11.02 5.88
C PRO A 156 -11.14 11.75 5.96
N ALA A 157 -10.32 11.76 4.90
CA ALA A 157 -9.00 12.38 4.90
C ALA A 157 -9.00 13.71 4.11
N GLY A 158 -8.25 14.71 4.57
CA GLY A 158 -7.94 15.88 3.78
C GLY A 158 -7.09 15.53 2.55
N PRO A 159 -6.97 16.43 1.56
CA PRO A 159 -6.49 16.09 0.21
C PRO A 159 -5.06 15.53 0.17
N GLN A 160 -4.16 16.01 1.02
CA GLN A 160 -2.79 15.48 1.08
C GLN A 160 -2.76 14.08 1.69
N LEU A 161 -3.49 13.86 2.78
CA LEU A 161 -3.57 12.55 3.44
C LEU A 161 -4.31 11.54 2.56
N ALA A 162 -5.37 11.95 1.88
CA ALA A 162 -6.09 11.15 0.89
C ALA A 162 -5.14 10.63 -0.21
N ARG A 163 -4.28 11.50 -0.77
CA ARG A 163 -3.27 11.10 -1.77
C ARG A 163 -2.26 10.10 -1.21
N LEU A 164 -1.77 10.33 0.01
CA LEU A 164 -0.87 9.38 0.68
C LEU A 164 -1.56 8.02 0.87
N THR A 165 -2.77 8.01 1.43
CA THR A 165 -3.55 6.81 1.70
C THR A 165 -3.83 6.02 0.41
N ALA A 166 -4.24 6.70 -0.66
CA ALA A 166 -4.49 6.08 -1.96
C ALA A 166 -3.20 5.50 -2.58
N SER A 167 -2.09 6.23 -2.51
CA SER A 167 -0.79 5.74 -3.02
C SER A 167 -0.30 4.51 -2.26
N VAL A 168 -0.47 4.49 -0.93
CA VAL A 168 -0.09 3.32 -0.12
C VAL A 168 -1.01 2.14 -0.41
N ALA A 169 -2.32 2.36 -0.56
CA ALA A 169 -3.26 1.31 -0.97
C ALA A 169 -2.83 0.67 -2.30
N ALA A 170 -2.57 1.48 -3.32
CA ALA A 170 -2.10 1.01 -4.62
C ALA A 170 -0.79 0.21 -4.51
N SER A 171 0.16 0.66 -3.68
CA SER A 171 1.39 -0.10 -3.45
C SER A 171 1.13 -1.45 -2.78
N TRP A 172 0.21 -1.54 -1.82
CA TRP A 172 -0.13 -2.80 -1.15
C TRP A 172 -0.90 -3.77 -2.06
N ALA A 173 -1.75 -3.27 -2.96
CA ALA A 173 -2.30 -4.09 -4.04
C ALA A 173 -1.18 -4.63 -4.95
N GLY A 174 -0.18 -3.80 -5.28
CA GLY A 174 1.02 -4.24 -6.00
C GLY A 174 1.82 -5.31 -5.25
N HIS A 175 1.92 -5.22 -3.92
CA HIS A 175 2.53 -6.28 -3.11
C HIS A 175 1.73 -7.59 -3.22
N ALA A 176 0.40 -7.52 -3.15
CA ALA A 176 -0.47 -8.69 -3.26
C ALA A 176 -0.25 -9.43 -4.59
N GLU A 177 -0.18 -8.69 -5.70
CA GLU A 177 0.12 -9.24 -7.02
C GLU A 177 1.50 -9.91 -7.10
N LEU A 178 2.56 -9.25 -6.61
CA LEU A 178 3.91 -9.80 -6.62
C LEU A 178 4.02 -11.07 -5.77
N LEU A 179 3.37 -11.09 -4.61
CA LEU A 179 3.33 -12.26 -3.72
C LEU A 179 2.51 -13.40 -4.33
N GLY A 180 1.40 -13.08 -5.00
CA GLY A 180 0.58 -14.06 -5.73
C GLY A 180 1.37 -14.75 -6.84
N LYS A 181 2.13 -13.99 -7.63
CA LYS A 181 3.02 -14.53 -8.68
C LYS A 181 4.14 -15.38 -8.10
N ALA A 182 4.76 -14.96 -6.99
CA ALA A 182 5.80 -15.72 -6.31
C ALA A 182 5.30 -17.04 -5.68
N ALA A 183 3.99 -17.20 -5.52
CA ALA A 183 3.36 -18.40 -4.94
C ALA A 183 2.92 -19.45 -5.98
N GLN A 184 3.14 -19.18 -7.27
CA GLN A 184 2.86 -20.09 -8.38
C GLN A 184 3.98 -21.12 -8.53
#